data_AF-A0AAE4IP27-F1
#
_entry.id   AF-A0AAE4IP27-F1
#
_cell.length_a   1.000
_cell.length_b   1.000
_cell.length_c   1.000
_cell.angle_alpha   90.00
_cell.angle_beta   90.00
_cell.angle_gamma   90.00
#
_symmetry.space_group_name_H-M   'P 1'
#
loop_
_entity.id
_entity.type
_entity.pdbx_description
1 polymer ?
#
loop_
_entity_poly.entity_id
_entity_poly.type
_entity_poly.pdbx_seq_one_letter_code
_entity_poly.pdbx_strand_id
1 'polypeptide(L)'
;MSLDYRQTRFYLSAPAPEQLPADRGAEVAFAGRSNAGKSSALNAITDQKALARVSKTPGRTQQINVFPVGDAILEAPTVDRHDSVDP
;
A
#
# COMPACT_ATOMS: atom_id res chain seq x y z
N MET A 1 9.71 21.21 2.89
CA MET A 1 8.72 20.46 3.71
C MET A 1 9.43 19.29 4.35
N SER A 2 9.27 19.09 5.66
CA SER A 2 9.78 17.88 6.34
C SER A 2 8.74 16.79 6.18
N LEU A 3 9.18 15.58 5.80
CA LEU A 3 8.31 14.40 5.74
C LEU A 3 8.09 13.87 7.17
N ASP A 4 6.84 13.82 7.64
CA ASP A 4 6.50 13.23 8.95
C ASP A 4 5.89 11.83 8.76
N TYR A 5 6.69 10.80 8.98
CA TYR A 5 6.28 9.40 8.87
C TYR A 5 5.18 9.00 9.87
N ARG A 6 4.98 9.78 10.93
CA ARG A 6 3.91 9.51 11.91
C ARG A 6 2.53 9.85 11.37
N GLN A 7 2.46 10.67 10.32
CA GLN A 7 1.23 10.97 9.58
C GLN A 7 0.95 9.93 8.47
N THR A 8 1.31 8.66 8.70
CA THR A 8 1.01 7.57 7.77
C THR A 8 -0.36 6.97 8.10
N ARG A 9 -1.14 6.58 7.08
CA ARG A 9 -2.43 5.90 7.28
C ARG A 9 -2.60 4.75 6.31
N PHE A 10 -3.41 3.76 6.67
CA PHE A 10 -3.87 2.77 5.70
C PHE A 10 -4.72 3.47 4.63
N TYR A 11 -4.47 3.14 3.37
CA TYR A 11 -5.26 3.65 2.25
C TYR A 11 -6.05 2.55 1.56
N LEU A 12 -5.37 1.55 1.00
CA LEU A 12 -6.03 0.43 0.33
C LEU A 12 -5.21 -0.85 0.39
N SER A 13 -5.87 -1.95 0.05
CA SER A 13 -5.25 -3.24 -0.23
C SER A 13 -5.64 -3.67 -1.64
N ALA A 14 -4.67 -3.71 -2.55
CA ALA A 14 -4.86 -4.07 -3.94
C ALA A 14 -4.49 -5.55 -4.16
N PRO A 15 -5.42 -6.42 -4.61
CA PRO A 15 -5.09 -7.79 -4.97
C PRO A 15 -4.32 -7.91 -6.29
N ALA A 16 -4.34 -6.87 -7.13
CA ALA A 16 -3.57 -6.82 -8.38
C ALA A 16 -2.94 -5.43 -8.62
N PRO A 17 -1.79 -5.33 -9.31
CA PRO A 17 -1.10 -4.05 -9.54
C PRO A 17 -1.94 -3.00 -10.27
N GLU A 18 -2.85 -3.41 -11.15
CA GLU A 18 -3.71 -2.52 -11.94
C GLU A 18 -4.72 -1.75 -11.07
N GLN A 19 -4.89 -2.19 -9.81
CA GLN A 19 -5.75 -1.54 -8.82
C GLN A 19 -4.96 -0.61 -7.89
N LEU A 20 -3.66 -0.45 -8.12
CA LEU A 20 -2.87 0.55 -7.42
C LEU A 20 -3.18 1.96 -7.95
N PRO A 21 -2.98 2.99 -7.12
CA PRO A 21 -2.98 4.38 -7.58
C PRO A 21 -2.00 4.60 -8.73
N ALA A 22 -2.18 5.71 -9.45
CA ALA A 22 -1.19 6.14 -10.41
C ALA A 22 0.18 6.32 -9.73
N ASP A 23 1.23 5.76 -10.34
CA ASP A 23 2.61 5.89 -9.86
C ASP A 23 3.03 7.36 -9.87
N ARG A 24 3.26 7.91 -8.68
CA ARG A 24 3.52 9.34 -8.45
C ARG A 24 4.51 9.52 -7.30
N GLY A 25 5.61 10.19 -7.59
CA GLY A 25 6.60 10.55 -6.58
C GLY A 25 7.52 9.38 -6.23
N ALA A 26 7.90 9.27 -4.96
CA ALA A 26 8.80 8.23 -4.48
C ALA A 26 8.04 7.24 -3.59
N GLU A 27 8.20 5.95 -3.87
CA GLU A 27 7.58 4.86 -3.11
C GLU A 27 8.64 3.96 -2.47
N VAL A 28 8.28 3.34 -1.34
CA VAL A 28 9.12 2.37 -0.64
C VAL A 28 8.35 1.07 -0.46
N ALA A 29 8.81 0.01 -1.11
CA ALA A 29 8.21 -1.32 -0.99
C ALA A 29 8.89 -2.13 0.13
N PHE A 30 8.08 -2.70 1.04
CA PHE A 30 8.55 -3.65 2.04
C PHE A 30 8.33 -5.08 1.53
N ALA A 31 9.41 -5.81 1.24
CA ALA A 31 9.38 -7.19 0.76
C ALA A 31 10.11 -8.15 1.72
N GLY A 32 9.67 -9.40 1.79
CA GLY A 32 10.27 -10.42 2.66
C GLY A 32 9.33 -11.57 3.02
N ARG A 33 9.90 -12.68 3.52
CA ARG A 33 9.19 -13.94 3.77
C ARG A 33 8.07 -13.85 4.81
N SER A 34 8.25 -13.06 5.86
CA SER A 34 7.29 -12.97 6.98
C SER A 34 6.47 -11.69 6.91
N ASN A 35 5.14 -11.79 7.00
CA ASN A 35 4.27 -10.61 7.13
C ASN A 35 4.47 -9.93 8.48
N ALA A 36 4.70 -10.69 9.55
CA ALA A 36 4.96 -10.13 10.88
C ALA A 36 6.18 -9.21 10.89
N GLY A 37 7.31 -9.63 10.30
CA GLY A 37 8.52 -8.80 10.24
C GLY A 37 8.30 -7.49 9.47
N LYS A 38 7.65 -7.56 8.30
CA LYS A 38 7.33 -6.38 7.49
C LYS A 38 6.41 -5.42 8.23
N SER A 39 5.33 -5.93 8.84
CA SER A 39 4.38 -5.10 9.61
C SER A 39 5.03 -4.49 10.84
N SER A 40 5.90 -5.23 11.54
CA SER A 40 6.67 -4.69 12.67
C SER A 40 7.60 -3.55 12.24
N ALA A 41 8.31 -3.70 11.12
CA ALA A 41 9.18 -2.66 10.59
C ALA A 41 8.40 -1.40 10.20
N LEU A 42 7.27 -1.55 9.48
CA LEU A 42 6.40 -0.43 9.12
C LEU A 42 5.91 0.31 10.37
N ASN A 43 5.38 -0.42 11.35
CA ASN A 43 4.87 0.14 12.60
C ASN A 43 5.96 0.87 13.41
N ALA A 44 7.20 0.37 13.38
CA ALA A 44 8.32 0.99 14.07
C ALA A 44 8.77 2.30 13.40
N ILE A 45 8.87 2.33 12.06
CA ILE A 45 9.31 3.51 11.31
C ILE A 45 8.25 4.64 11.36
N THR A 46 6.97 4.29 11.41
CA THR A 46 5.88 5.27 11.50
C THR A 46 5.50 5.64 12.93
N ASP A 47 6.12 5.04 13.95
CA ASP A 47 5.74 5.19 15.37
C ASP A 47 4.24 4.89 15.63
N GLN A 48 3.70 3.87 14.95
CA GLN A 48 2.30 3.46 15.07
C GLN A 48 2.15 1.97 15.36
N LYS A 49 1.67 1.65 16.57
CA LYS A 49 1.60 0.25 17.07
C LYS A 49 0.71 -0.70 16.26
N ALA A 50 -0.28 -0.17 15.52
CA ALA A 50 -1.32 -0.97 14.87
C ALA A 50 -1.63 -0.56 13.43
N LEU A 51 -0.73 0.17 12.76
CA LEU A 51 -0.92 0.62 11.38
C LEU A 51 -1.03 -0.56 10.40
N ALA A 52 0.00 -1.41 10.35
CA ALA A 52 -0.06 -2.69 9.66
C ALA A 52 -0.44 -3.81 10.63
N ARG A 53 -1.51 -4.54 10.29
CA ARG A 53 -2.01 -5.68 11.05
C ARG A 53 -1.66 -6.96 10.34
N VAL A 54 -1.10 -7.91 11.08
CA VAL A 54 -0.79 -9.25 10.57
C VAL A 54 -2.05 -10.10 10.60
N SER A 55 -2.59 -10.48 9.44
CA SER A 55 -3.62 -11.52 9.38
C SER A 55 -3.01 -12.86 9.81
N LYS A 56 -3.62 -13.50 10.80
CA LYS A 56 -3.21 -14.82 11.32
C LYS A 56 -3.79 -15.99 10.50
N THR A 57 -4.76 -15.72 9.63
CA THR A 57 -5.43 -16.75 8.85
C THR A 57 -4.60 -17.08 7.60
N PRO A 58 -4.08 -18.32 7.46
CA PRO A 58 -3.35 -18.72 6.28
C PRO A 58 -4.30 -18.88 5.07
N GLY A 59 -3.89 -18.33 3.91
CA GLY A 59 -4.49 -18.61 2.61
C GLY A 59 -5.50 -17.56 2.10
N ARG A 60 -5.17 -16.88 1.00
CA ARG A 60 -5.74 -17.15 -0.35
C ARG A 60 -5.36 -16.12 -1.42
N THR A 61 -4.85 -14.94 -1.08
CA THR A 61 -4.21 -14.02 -2.05
C THR A 61 -3.29 -13.05 -1.30
N GLN A 62 -2.08 -12.79 -1.81
CA GLN A 62 -1.24 -11.72 -1.28
C GLN A 62 -1.75 -10.40 -1.87
N GLN A 63 -2.13 -9.45 -1.02
CA GLN A 63 -2.53 -8.10 -1.43
C GLN A 63 -1.37 -7.13 -1.19
N ILE A 64 -1.28 -6.10 -2.02
CA ILE A 64 -0.38 -4.97 -1.85
C ILE A 64 -1.09 -3.92 -1.00
N ASN A 65 -0.57 -3.66 0.19
CA ASN A 65 -1.12 -2.65 1.09
C ASN A 65 -0.41 -1.32 0.88
N VAL A 66 -1.17 -0.26 0.63
CA VAL A 66 -0.65 1.09 0.37
C VAL A 66 -0.86 1.98 1.58
N PHE A 67 0.20 2.71 1.94
CA PHE A 67 0.25 3.58 3.12
C PHE A 67 0.84 4.94 2.75
N PRO A 68 0.04 5.94 2.35
CA PRO A 68 0.52 7.29 2.09
C PRO A 68 1.08 7.93 3.36
N VAL A 69 2.15 8.72 3.19
CA VAL A 69 2.80 9.46 4.27
C VAL A 69 2.39 10.93 4.20
N GLY A 70 1.87 11.48 5.31
CA GLY A 70 1.43 12.87 5.38
C GLY A 70 0.24 13.15 4.46
N ASP A 71 0.28 14.31 3.82
CA ASP A 71 -0.76 14.79 2.90
C ASP A 71 -0.58 14.28 1.47
N ALA A 72 0.15 13.18 1.28
CA ALA A 72 0.30 12.55 -0.03
C ALA A 72 -1.08 12.29 -0.64
N ILE A 73 -1.31 12.91 -1.81
CA ILE A 73 -2.52 12.72 -2.61
C ILE A 73 -2.27 11.53 -3.52
N LEU A 74 -3.06 10.47 -3.34
CA LEU A 74 -3.09 9.32 -4.23
C LEU A 74 -4.28 9.49 -5.18
N GLU A 75 -4.00 9.57 -6.47
CA GLU A 75 -5.03 9.60 -7.51
C GLU A 75 -5.64 8.19 -7.63
N ALA A 76 -6.95 8.12 -7.92
CA ALA A 76 -7.62 6.84 -8.14
C ALA A 76 -6.92 6.07 -9.28
N PRO A 77 -6.96 4.72 -9.29
CA PRO A 77 -6.40 3.93 -10.38
C PRO A 77 -6.92 4.46 -11.70
N THR A 78 -6.01 4.80 -12.62
CA THR A 78 -6.39 5.11 -13.98
C THR A 78 -6.85 3.79 -14.58
N VAL A 79 -8.16 3.51 -14.53
CA VAL A 79 -8.72 2.45 -15.34
C VAL A 79 -8.51 2.91 -16.76
N ASP A 80 -7.48 2.38 -17.42
CA ASP A 80 -7.35 2.47 -18.87
C ASP A 80 -8.63 1.86 -19.41
N ARG A 81 -9.59 2.72 -19.80
CA ARG A 81 -10.74 2.29 -20.58
C ARG A 81 -10.22 1.89 -21.94
N HIS A 82 -9.66 0.70 -22.04
CA HIS A 82 -9.62 -0.02 -23.30
C HIS A 82 -10.93 -0.80 -23.46
N ASP A 83 -12.07 -0.09 -23.33
CA ASP A 83 -13.37 -0.55 -23.82
C ASP A 83 -13.53 -0.01 -25.24
N SER A 84 -12.89 -0.65 -26.22
CA SER A 84 -13.16 -0.58 -27.68
C SER A 84 -11.93 -1.16 -28.40
N VAL A 85 -11.96 -2.24 -29.17
CA VAL A 85 -13.00 -2.97 -29.89
C VAL A 85 -12.41 -4.36 -30.15
N ASP A 86 -13.18 -5.43 -29.99
CA ASP A 86 -13.04 -6.57 -30.90
C ASP A 86 -14.44 -7.19 -31.13
N PRO A 87 -14.73 -7.62 -32.38
CA PRO A 87 -16.06 -7.67 -32.99
C PRO A 87 -17.03 -8.72 -32.43
#